data_AF-A0A100WE79-F1
#
_entry.id   AF-A0A100WE79-F1
#
_cell.length_a   1.000
_cell.length_b   1.000
_cell.length_c   1.000
_cell.angle_alpha   90.00
_cell.angle_beta   90.00
_cell.angle_gamma   90.00
#
_symmetry.space_group_name_H-M   'P 1'
#
loop_
_entity.id
_entity.type
_entity.pdbx_description
1 polymer ?
#
loop_
_entity_poly.entity_id
_entity_poly.type
_entity_poly.pdbx_seq_one_letter_code
_entity_poly.pdbx_strand_id
1 'polypeptide(L)'
;MHWVQQLDELEQVVKNLADAMRLHPRQDEWIAGDPSQALRETTPGDYLRDLPRLNTADDPELQRASLALALAIRAVTGRRQRWTARELVPALDAICAGIAPMRAALTAPAATPATLESIVAELRSEFTLSLAVMLSGQYAVVTKLYEWYSAASGVPGDAYLDVRRFEIVDQAGPGCIPMRDLEIATHGGVTMLTPQTGFVSFDRFSPVQQLLYGQWFAYMHSLWDEQYRGRVAAAHGTAPDGSPWDSRDIRVPIFGDIRRIRNDYIHNKGIVDEASETEVLTWFTEGKAAAITPEQMMSLLTMFPESDLLEKPTPAAKHSRKPLPWSAEPNVIEHVQQRARQLGLNRKARKDIGAAALDLWLAANPVPTADD
;
A
#
# COMPACT_ATOMS: atom_id res chain seq x y z
N MET A 1 21.98 -3.02 18.40
CA MET A 1 23.10 -3.85 18.91
C MET A 1 22.73 -5.30 19.25
N HIS A 2 21.55 -5.56 19.85
CA HIS A 2 21.09 -6.90 20.29
C HIS A 2 21.02 -7.98 19.19
N TRP A 3 20.56 -7.62 17.98
CA TRP A 3 20.39 -8.58 16.88
C TRP A 3 21.70 -9.16 16.34
N VAL A 4 22.78 -8.38 16.31
CA VAL A 4 24.10 -8.85 15.86
C VAL A 4 24.64 -9.90 16.84
N GLN A 5 24.48 -9.67 18.15
CA GLN A 5 24.85 -10.64 19.17
C GLN A 5 24.03 -11.93 19.07
N GLN A 6 22.72 -11.84 18.85
CA GLN A 6 21.89 -13.03 18.63
C GLN A 6 22.31 -13.83 17.39
N LEU A 7 22.78 -13.16 16.33
CA LEU A 7 23.33 -13.84 15.15
C LEU A 7 24.68 -14.52 15.44
N ASP A 8 25.54 -13.90 16.25
CA ASP A 8 26.80 -14.53 16.69
C ASP A 8 26.54 -15.82 17.48
N GLU A 9 25.60 -15.77 18.42
CA GLU A 9 25.19 -16.94 19.20
C GLU A 9 24.58 -18.03 18.31
N LEU A 10 23.69 -17.64 17.38
CA LEU A 10 23.09 -18.56 16.41
C LEU A 10 24.17 -19.24 15.55
N GLU A 11 25.11 -18.46 15.00
CA GLU A 11 26.20 -18.95 14.17
C GLU A 11 27.04 -19.97 14.94
N GLN A 12 27.40 -19.66 16.18
CA GLN A 12 28.20 -20.53 17.03
C GLN A 12 27.50 -21.86 17.33
N VAL A 13 26.21 -21.82 17.70
CA VAL A 13 25.43 -23.03 18.00
C VAL A 13 25.27 -23.91 16.76
N VAL A 14 24.87 -23.31 15.63
CA VAL A 14 24.62 -24.05 14.38
C VAL A 14 25.92 -24.66 13.84
N LYS A 15 27.02 -23.90 13.87
CA LYS A 15 28.33 -24.37 13.41
C LYS A 15 28.84 -25.54 14.26
N ASN A 16 28.76 -25.43 15.59
CA ASN A 16 29.17 -26.50 16.49
C ASN A 16 28.38 -27.79 16.23
N LEU A 17 27.07 -27.67 16.01
CA LEU A 17 26.24 -28.82 15.68
C LEU A 17 26.59 -29.41 14.31
N ALA A 18 26.79 -28.57 13.29
CA ALA A 18 27.18 -29.02 11.96
C ALA A 18 28.51 -29.77 12.00
N ASP A 19 29.50 -29.25 12.71
CA ASP A 19 30.81 -29.90 12.88
C ASP A 19 30.71 -31.23 13.64
N ALA A 20 29.90 -31.30 14.70
CA ALA A 20 29.64 -32.55 15.41
C ALA A 20 28.97 -33.60 14.50
N MET A 21 28.02 -33.18 13.65
CA MET A 21 27.34 -34.08 12.72
C MET A 21 28.23 -34.53 11.56
N ARG A 22 29.16 -33.69 11.07
CA ARG A 22 30.18 -34.09 10.09
C ARG A 22 31.09 -35.20 10.62
N LEU A 23 31.40 -35.16 11.91
CA LEU A 23 32.24 -36.17 12.58
C LEU A 23 31.43 -37.41 13.03
N HIS A 24 30.11 -37.43 12.82
CA HIS A 24 29.28 -38.55 13.22
C HIS A 24 29.67 -39.82 12.44
N PRO A 25 29.97 -40.95 13.12
CA PRO A 25 30.52 -42.14 12.47
C PRO A 25 29.52 -42.85 11.54
N ARG A 26 28.23 -42.55 11.69
CA ARG A 26 27.14 -43.15 10.92
C ARG A 26 26.36 -42.06 10.20
N GLN A 27 26.80 -41.73 8.99
CA GLN A 27 26.27 -40.59 8.24
C GLN A 27 24.85 -40.83 7.68
N ASP A 28 24.52 -42.09 7.40
CA ASP A 28 23.27 -42.53 6.76
C ASP A 28 22.24 -43.12 7.72
N GLU A 29 22.58 -43.22 9.01
CA GLU A 29 21.65 -43.72 10.02
C GLU A 29 20.87 -42.57 10.65
N TRP A 30 19.64 -42.88 11.09
CA TRP A 30 18.83 -41.94 11.83
C TRP A 30 19.52 -41.53 13.13
N ILE A 31 19.65 -40.23 13.35
CA ILE A 31 20.15 -39.67 14.60
C ILE A 31 19.16 -40.02 15.71
N ALA A 32 19.66 -40.46 16.86
CA ALA A 32 18.84 -40.75 18.02
C ALA A 32 18.22 -39.47 18.61
N GLY A 33 16.94 -39.53 18.95
CA GLY A 33 16.18 -38.37 19.48
C GLY A 33 15.48 -37.55 18.38
N ASP A 34 15.06 -36.33 18.73
CA ASP A 34 14.44 -35.38 17.81
C ASP A 34 15.30 -34.10 17.71
N PRO A 35 16.28 -34.06 16.77
CA PRO A 35 17.11 -32.88 16.56
C PRO A 35 16.31 -31.61 16.26
N SER A 36 15.15 -31.74 15.62
CA SER A 36 14.26 -30.59 15.33
C SER A 36 13.60 -30.06 16.60
N GLN A 37 13.29 -30.91 17.59
CA GLN A 37 12.86 -30.46 18.91
C GLN A 37 13.98 -29.74 19.65
N ALA A 38 15.18 -30.33 19.71
CA ALA A 38 16.32 -29.71 20.40
C ALA A 38 16.67 -28.33 19.80
N LEU A 39 16.64 -28.19 18.48
CA LEU A 39 16.88 -26.91 17.81
C LEU A 39 15.76 -25.87 18.04
N ARG A 40 14.52 -26.30 18.25
CA ARG A 40 13.40 -25.42 18.65
C ARG A 40 13.52 -24.92 20.09
N GLU A 41 14.16 -25.69 20.95
CA GLU A 41 14.32 -25.38 22.38
C GLU A 41 15.63 -24.64 22.68
N THR A 42 16.42 -24.32 21.66
CA THR A 42 17.71 -23.60 21.75
C THR A 42 17.70 -22.33 20.90
N THR A 43 18.88 -21.69 20.75
CA THR A 43 19.09 -20.41 20.05
C THR A 43 18.39 -20.28 18.68
N PRO A 44 18.33 -21.30 17.80
CA PRO A 44 17.58 -21.19 16.54
C PRO A 44 16.07 -20.98 16.74
N GLY A 45 15.48 -21.64 17.74
CA GLY A 45 14.08 -21.45 18.13
C GLY A 45 13.83 -20.08 18.77
N ASP A 46 14.75 -19.61 19.62
CA ASP A 46 14.70 -18.27 20.20
C ASP A 46 14.73 -17.18 19.14
N TYR A 47 15.66 -17.29 18.17
CA TYR A 47 15.76 -16.35 17.06
C TYR A 47 14.44 -16.23 16.29
N LEU A 48 13.79 -17.37 15.98
CA LEU A 48 12.49 -17.36 15.30
C LEU A 48 11.36 -16.73 16.13
N ARG A 49 11.42 -16.84 17.47
CA ARG A 49 10.44 -16.22 18.37
C ARG A 49 10.60 -14.71 18.44
N ASP A 50 11.84 -14.24 18.43
CA ASP A 50 12.13 -12.81 18.52
C ASP A 50 11.97 -12.12 17.16
N LEU A 51 12.19 -12.81 16.04
CA LEU A 51 12.21 -12.23 14.68
C LEU A 51 11.05 -11.27 14.35
N PRO A 52 9.79 -11.53 14.76
CA PRO A 52 8.68 -10.59 14.53
C PRO A 52 8.86 -9.21 15.18
N ARG A 53 9.77 -9.06 16.15
CA ARG A 53 10.12 -7.78 16.79
C ARG A 53 11.12 -6.96 15.99
N LEU A 54 11.74 -7.54 14.96
CA LEU A 54 12.64 -6.82 14.08
C LEU A 54 11.80 -5.92 13.15
N ASN A 55 11.94 -4.60 13.28
CA ASN A 55 11.33 -3.67 12.33
C ASN A 55 12.07 -3.74 10.99
N THR A 56 11.37 -4.18 9.95
CA THR A 56 11.89 -4.31 8.57
C THR A 56 11.09 -3.49 7.56
N ALA A 57 10.15 -2.67 8.03
CA ALA A 57 9.17 -2.00 7.16
C ALA A 57 9.83 -1.07 6.13
N ASP A 58 10.92 -0.43 6.51
CA ASP A 58 11.61 0.59 5.70
C ASP A 58 12.94 0.09 5.12
N ASP A 59 13.26 -1.20 5.26
CA ASP A 59 14.51 -1.80 4.77
C ASP A 59 14.25 -3.10 4.00
N PRO A 60 14.09 -3.02 2.67
CA PRO A 60 13.84 -4.17 1.80
C PRO A 60 14.96 -5.22 1.83
N GLU A 61 16.21 -4.81 2.07
CA GLU A 61 17.34 -5.74 2.13
C GLU A 61 17.32 -6.53 3.44
N LEU A 62 17.08 -5.85 4.56
CA LEU A 62 16.88 -6.48 5.86
C LEU A 62 15.65 -7.39 5.88
N GLN A 63 14.55 -6.98 5.25
CA GLN A 63 13.36 -7.82 5.10
C GLN A 63 13.66 -9.09 4.30
N ARG A 64 14.37 -8.97 3.18
CA ARG A 64 14.75 -10.12 2.34
C ARG A 64 15.69 -11.08 3.08
N ALA A 65 16.72 -10.54 3.74
CA ALA A 65 17.71 -11.34 4.46
C ALA A 65 17.10 -12.05 5.68
N SER A 66 16.25 -11.36 6.45
CA SER A 66 15.55 -11.94 7.60
C SER A 66 14.62 -13.08 7.21
N LEU A 67 13.85 -12.91 6.13
CA LEU A 67 12.96 -13.95 5.61
C LEU A 67 13.75 -15.19 5.14
N ALA A 68 14.84 -15.00 4.41
CA ALA A 68 15.67 -16.09 3.91
C ALA A 68 16.26 -16.92 5.07
N LEU A 69 16.81 -16.25 6.09
CA LEU A 69 17.36 -16.92 7.27
C LEU A 69 16.26 -17.63 8.08
N ALA A 70 15.09 -17.00 8.25
CA ALA A 70 13.96 -17.63 8.93
C ALA A 70 13.48 -18.92 8.23
N LEU A 71 13.44 -18.92 6.90
CA LEU A 71 13.07 -20.11 6.12
C LEU A 71 14.10 -21.23 6.32
N ALA A 72 15.40 -20.92 6.30
CA ALA A 72 16.45 -21.89 6.55
C ALA A 72 16.32 -22.52 7.96
N ILE A 73 16.08 -21.70 8.99
CA ILE A 73 15.91 -22.21 10.37
C ILE A 73 14.64 -23.06 10.48
N ARG A 74 13.53 -22.64 9.86
CA ARG A 74 12.26 -23.40 9.85
C ARG A 74 12.37 -24.75 9.15
N ALA A 75 13.23 -24.86 8.13
CA ALA A 75 13.47 -26.12 7.45
C ALA A 75 14.04 -27.19 8.39
N VAL A 76 14.84 -26.79 9.39
CA VAL A 76 15.44 -27.70 10.37
C VAL A 76 14.60 -27.84 11.64
N THR A 77 13.93 -26.78 12.07
CA THR A 77 13.11 -26.74 13.30
C THR A 77 11.65 -27.16 13.10
N GLY A 78 11.23 -27.44 11.86
CA GLY A 78 9.88 -27.88 11.53
C GLY A 78 9.49 -29.23 12.16
N ARG A 79 8.27 -29.70 11.88
CA ARG A 79 7.72 -30.97 12.43
C ARG A 79 8.33 -32.23 11.79
N ARG A 80 9.66 -32.32 11.70
CA ARG A 80 10.38 -33.50 11.21
C ARG A 80 11.08 -34.18 12.38
N GLN A 81 10.65 -35.39 12.75
CA GLN A 81 11.19 -36.12 13.90
C GLN A 81 12.46 -36.92 13.62
N ARG A 82 12.91 -37.01 12.36
CA ARG A 82 14.02 -37.89 11.97
C ARG A 82 14.93 -37.23 10.94
N TRP A 83 16.22 -37.24 11.25
CA TRP A 83 17.30 -36.74 10.41
C TRP A 83 18.43 -37.76 10.37
N THR A 84 19.06 -37.90 9.22
CA THR A 84 20.42 -38.46 9.13
C THR A 84 21.45 -37.32 9.22
N ALA A 85 22.69 -37.62 9.61
CA ALA A 85 23.74 -36.59 9.62
C ALA A 85 23.99 -36.03 8.20
N ARG A 86 23.91 -36.89 7.17
CA ARG A 86 24.02 -36.50 5.76
C ARG A 86 22.96 -35.48 5.33
N GLU A 87 21.75 -35.57 5.87
CA GLU A 87 20.66 -34.62 5.58
C GLU A 87 20.72 -33.36 6.45
N LEU A 88 21.13 -33.50 7.71
CA LEU A 88 21.12 -32.40 8.68
C LEU A 88 22.25 -31.40 8.42
N VAL A 89 23.45 -31.87 8.04
CA VAL A 89 24.61 -30.98 7.80
C VAL A 89 24.32 -29.93 6.73
N PRO A 90 23.83 -30.26 5.51
CA PRO A 90 23.50 -29.25 4.51
C PRO A 90 22.42 -28.25 4.96
N ALA A 91 21.48 -28.70 5.78
CA ALA A 91 20.41 -27.85 6.28
C ALA A 91 20.92 -26.86 7.35
N LEU A 92 21.87 -27.28 8.19
CA LEU A 92 22.58 -26.38 9.11
C LEU A 92 23.50 -25.40 8.35
N ASP A 93 24.17 -25.87 7.30
CA ASP A 93 25.02 -25.01 6.46
C ASP A 93 24.21 -23.92 5.74
N ALA A 94 22.97 -24.21 5.35
CA ALA A 94 22.06 -23.20 4.79
C ALA A 94 21.71 -22.10 5.81
N ILE A 95 21.62 -22.43 7.11
CA ILE A 95 21.44 -21.44 8.17
C ILE A 95 22.71 -20.57 8.27
N CYS A 96 23.89 -21.19 8.36
CA CYS A 96 25.17 -20.46 8.40
C CYS A 96 25.35 -19.51 7.20
N ALA A 97 25.00 -19.95 5.99
CA ALA A 97 25.07 -19.14 4.78
C ALA A 97 24.11 -17.94 4.80
N GLY A 98 22.98 -18.04 5.51
CA GLY A 98 22.01 -16.95 5.67
C GLY A 98 22.41 -15.91 6.72
N ILE A 99 23.35 -16.22 7.62
CA ILE A 99 23.76 -15.32 8.71
C ILE A 99 24.56 -14.13 8.19
N ALA A 100 25.52 -14.35 7.27
CA ALA A 100 26.36 -13.25 6.77
C ALA A 100 25.56 -12.16 6.02
N PRO A 101 24.62 -12.48 5.10
CA PRO A 101 23.73 -11.49 4.49
C PRO A 101 22.86 -10.74 5.51
N MET A 102 22.33 -11.46 6.52
CA MET A 102 21.54 -10.84 7.58
C MET A 102 22.37 -9.86 8.41
N ARG A 103 23.59 -10.24 8.77
CA ARG A 103 24.53 -9.38 9.50
C ARG A 103 24.88 -8.14 8.67
N ALA A 104 25.17 -8.32 7.38
CA ALA A 104 25.46 -7.22 6.48
C ALA A 104 24.29 -6.22 6.43
N ALA A 105 23.04 -6.70 6.28
CA ALA A 105 21.85 -5.85 6.29
C ALA A 105 21.66 -5.11 7.63
N LEU A 106 21.85 -5.77 8.77
CA LEU A 106 21.74 -5.14 10.09
C LEU A 106 22.81 -4.06 10.37
N THR A 107 23.99 -4.20 9.74
CA THR A 107 25.11 -3.27 9.92
C THR A 107 25.24 -2.26 8.78
N ALA A 108 24.37 -2.36 7.76
CA ALA A 108 24.34 -1.41 6.69
C ALA A 108 24.04 -0.02 7.27
N PRO A 109 24.75 1.04 6.83
CA PRO A 109 24.35 2.40 7.19
C PRO A 109 22.89 2.59 6.81
N ALA A 110 22.09 3.20 7.70
CA ALA A 110 20.71 3.55 7.38
C ALA A 110 20.68 4.19 5.99
N ALA A 111 19.83 3.67 5.10
CA ALA A 111 19.69 4.17 3.74
C ALA A 111 19.63 5.70 3.79
N THR A 112 20.41 6.37 2.93
CA THR A 112 20.38 7.83 2.86
C THR A 112 18.91 8.26 2.75
N PRO A 113 18.41 9.17 3.62
CA PRO A 113 17.01 9.56 3.59
C PRO A 113 16.65 9.93 2.16
N ALA A 114 15.60 9.30 1.63
CA ALA A 114 15.21 9.45 0.24
C ALA A 114 15.07 10.95 -0.06
N THR A 115 15.82 11.44 -1.05
CA THR A 115 15.74 12.86 -1.42
C THR A 115 14.36 13.15 -1.98
N LEU A 116 13.94 14.41 -1.93
CA LEU A 116 12.65 14.84 -2.48
C LEU A 116 12.50 14.40 -3.94
N GLU A 117 13.57 14.55 -4.74
CA GLU A 117 13.60 14.15 -6.16
C GLU A 117 13.40 12.64 -6.33
N SER A 118 14.00 11.82 -5.46
CA SER A 118 13.83 10.37 -5.48
C SER A 118 12.39 9.97 -5.19
N ILE A 119 11.77 10.58 -4.16
CA ILE A 119 10.37 10.34 -3.79
C ILE A 119 9.43 10.75 -4.92
N VAL A 120 9.68 11.90 -5.56
CA VAL A 120 8.87 12.40 -6.68
C VAL A 120 9.03 11.53 -7.93
N ALA A 121 10.24 11.02 -8.21
CA ALA A 121 10.49 10.09 -9.31
C ALA A 121 9.79 8.73 -9.09
N GLU A 122 9.82 8.23 -7.85
CA GLU A 122 9.11 7.01 -7.45
C GLU A 122 7.59 7.18 -7.66
N LEU A 123 7.01 8.26 -7.13
CA LEU A 123 5.59 8.59 -7.31
C LEU A 123 5.21 8.73 -8.80
N ARG A 124 6.07 9.33 -9.64
CA ARG A 124 5.84 9.42 -11.08
C ARG A 124 5.77 8.05 -11.73
N SER A 125 6.69 7.16 -11.36
CA SER A 125 6.72 5.79 -11.87
C SER A 125 5.42 5.07 -11.52
N GLU A 126 4.97 5.15 -10.27
CA GLU A 126 3.73 4.51 -9.83
C GLU A 126 2.46 5.12 -10.45
N PHE A 127 2.42 6.45 -10.58
CA PHE A 127 1.35 7.16 -11.28
C PHE A 127 1.25 6.68 -12.74
N THR A 128 2.38 6.62 -13.44
CA THR A 128 2.45 6.18 -14.84
C THR A 128 2.08 4.70 -14.99
N LEU A 129 2.61 3.83 -14.11
CA LEU A 129 2.33 2.40 -14.11
C LEU A 129 0.85 2.12 -13.84
N SER A 130 0.26 2.77 -12.85
CA SER A 130 -1.16 2.58 -12.50
C SER A 130 -2.09 3.02 -13.64
N LEU A 131 -1.78 4.11 -14.33
CA LEU A 131 -2.49 4.53 -15.54
C LEU A 131 -2.36 3.49 -16.65
N ALA A 132 -1.15 2.99 -16.90
CA ALA A 132 -0.90 1.96 -17.92
C ALA A 132 -1.70 0.68 -17.64
N VAL A 133 -1.74 0.23 -16.37
CA VAL A 133 -2.54 -0.94 -15.94
C VAL A 133 -4.03 -0.71 -16.19
N MET A 134 -4.56 0.44 -15.78
CA MET A 134 -5.97 0.78 -15.98
C MET A 134 -6.35 0.83 -17.47
N LEU A 135 -5.55 1.52 -18.30
CA LEU A 135 -5.76 1.62 -19.75
C LEU A 135 -5.65 0.25 -20.43
N SER A 136 -4.72 -0.60 -19.98
CA SER A 136 -4.58 -1.97 -20.49
C SER A 136 -5.80 -2.83 -20.17
N GLY A 137 -6.40 -2.66 -18.99
CA GLY A 137 -7.65 -3.34 -18.62
C GLY A 137 -8.79 -2.97 -19.58
N GLN A 138 -8.92 -1.68 -19.90
CA GLN A 138 -9.91 -1.22 -20.87
C GLN A 138 -9.63 -1.78 -22.28
N TYR A 139 -8.38 -1.73 -22.73
CA TYR A 139 -7.96 -2.26 -24.03
C TYR A 139 -8.23 -3.77 -24.15
N ALA A 140 -7.95 -4.54 -23.10
CA ALA A 140 -8.15 -5.98 -23.08
C ALA A 140 -9.63 -6.37 -23.26
N VAL A 141 -10.55 -5.66 -22.57
CA VAL A 141 -12.00 -5.88 -22.71
C VAL A 141 -12.49 -5.52 -24.11
N VAL A 142 -12.08 -4.36 -24.63
CA VAL A 142 -12.46 -3.91 -25.99
C VAL A 142 -11.92 -4.87 -27.06
N THR A 143 -10.71 -5.38 -26.89
CA THR A 143 -10.11 -6.36 -27.83
C THR A 143 -10.95 -7.63 -27.89
N LYS A 144 -11.45 -8.13 -26.76
CA LYS A 144 -12.33 -9.32 -26.74
C LYS A 144 -13.66 -9.08 -27.45
N LEU A 145 -14.24 -7.88 -27.32
CA LEU A 145 -15.43 -7.51 -28.09
C LEU A 145 -15.13 -7.44 -29.59
N TYR A 146 -13.99 -6.87 -29.98
CA TYR A 146 -13.59 -6.84 -31.38
C TYR A 146 -13.32 -8.23 -31.95
N GLU A 147 -12.67 -9.12 -31.20
CA GLU A 147 -12.49 -10.54 -31.56
C GLU A 147 -13.85 -11.22 -31.80
N TRP A 148 -14.81 -10.97 -30.90
CA TRP A 148 -16.17 -11.50 -31.02
C TRP A 148 -16.93 -10.96 -32.25
N TYR A 149 -16.86 -9.65 -32.52
CA TYR A 149 -17.46 -9.05 -33.71
C TYR A 149 -16.82 -9.53 -35.02
N SER A 150 -15.50 -9.73 -35.00
CA SER A 150 -14.71 -10.08 -36.18
C SER A 150 -14.70 -11.58 -36.48
N ALA A 151 -15.29 -12.41 -35.62
CA ALA A 151 -15.41 -13.84 -35.83
C ALA A 151 -16.41 -14.14 -36.96
N ALA A 152 -15.93 -14.05 -38.20
CA ALA A 152 -16.73 -13.97 -39.42
C ALA A 152 -17.69 -15.13 -39.69
N SER A 153 -17.64 -16.29 -39.01
CA SER A 153 -18.57 -17.41 -39.23
C SER A 153 -18.52 -18.52 -38.16
N GLY A 154 -18.30 -18.23 -36.85
CA GLY A 154 -18.08 -19.34 -35.92
C GLY A 154 -18.25 -19.14 -34.42
N VAL A 155 -18.52 -17.93 -33.91
CA VAL A 155 -18.83 -17.74 -32.49
C VAL A 155 -20.34 -17.70 -32.32
N PRO A 156 -20.95 -18.56 -31.47
CA PRO A 156 -22.39 -18.54 -31.24
C PRO A 156 -22.87 -17.16 -30.78
N GLY A 157 -24.10 -16.79 -31.14
CA GLY A 157 -24.72 -15.55 -30.66
C GLY A 157 -24.80 -15.47 -29.13
N ASP A 158 -24.78 -16.63 -28.47
CA ASP A 158 -24.81 -16.83 -27.02
C ASP A 158 -23.42 -17.21 -26.46
N ALA A 159 -22.35 -16.57 -26.93
CA ALA A 159 -21.00 -16.79 -26.42
C ALA A 159 -20.75 -16.09 -25.08
N TYR A 160 -19.74 -16.57 -24.36
CA TYR A 160 -19.34 -16.05 -23.05
C TYR A 160 -17.84 -15.74 -23.03
N LEU A 161 -17.43 -14.74 -22.25
CA LEU A 161 -16.04 -14.54 -21.84
C LEU A 161 -15.77 -15.36 -20.58
N ASP A 162 -14.90 -16.37 -20.67
CA ASP A 162 -14.34 -17.04 -19.49
C ASP A 162 -13.29 -16.10 -18.85
N VAL A 163 -13.60 -15.55 -17.68
CA VAL A 163 -12.73 -14.57 -17.00
C VAL A 163 -11.42 -15.21 -16.51
N ARG A 164 -11.42 -16.51 -16.19
CA ARG A 164 -10.23 -17.21 -15.68
C ARG A 164 -9.18 -17.38 -16.78
N ARG A 165 -9.62 -17.69 -18.00
CA ARG A 165 -8.74 -17.93 -19.15
C ARG A 165 -8.60 -16.71 -20.06
N PHE A 166 -9.52 -15.76 -19.94
CA PHE A 166 -9.67 -14.60 -20.81
C PHE A 166 -9.88 -15.00 -22.30
N GLU A 167 -10.66 -16.06 -22.49
CA GLU A 167 -10.99 -16.68 -23.78
C GLU A 167 -12.51 -16.62 -24.03
N ILE A 168 -12.93 -16.51 -25.29
CA ILE A 168 -14.34 -16.60 -25.67
C ILE A 168 -14.72 -18.07 -25.80
N VAL A 169 -15.79 -18.49 -25.12
CA VAL A 169 -16.28 -19.86 -25.06
C VAL A 169 -17.76 -19.95 -25.45
N ASP A 170 -18.22 -21.14 -25.82
CA ASP A 170 -19.61 -21.41 -26.25
C ASP A 170 -20.50 -21.99 -25.14
N GLN A 171 -19.97 -22.23 -23.94
CA GLN A 171 -20.69 -22.77 -22.80
C GLN A 171 -20.68 -21.82 -21.61
N ALA A 172 -21.84 -21.67 -20.97
CA ALA A 172 -21.96 -20.97 -19.70
C ALA A 172 -21.24 -21.73 -18.58
N GLY A 173 -20.78 -21.00 -17.57
CA GLY A 173 -20.18 -21.59 -16.38
C GLY A 173 -19.88 -20.57 -15.28
N PRO A 174 -19.52 -21.02 -14.07
CA PRO A 174 -19.05 -20.12 -13.02
C PRO A 174 -17.84 -19.31 -13.50
N GLY A 175 -17.93 -17.98 -13.43
CA GLY A 175 -16.88 -17.08 -13.92
C GLY A 175 -16.94 -16.74 -15.41
N CYS A 176 -18.03 -17.10 -16.10
CA CYS A 176 -18.29 -16.68 -17.47
C CYS A 176 -19.22 -15.45 -17.51
N ILE A 177 -18.93 -14.49 -18.38
CA ILE A 177 -19.77 -13.30 -18.63
C ILE A 177 -20.36 -13.43 -20.04
N PRO A 178 -21.69 -13.36 -20.24
CA PRO A 178 -22.25 -13.33 -21.59
C PRO A 178 -21.65 -12.20 -22.43
N MET A 179 -21.23 -12.47 -23.67
CA MET A 179 -20.60 -11.46 -24.52
C MET A 179 -21.53 -10.28 -24.81
N ARG A 180 -22.85 -10.51 -24.85
CA ARG A 180 -23.89 -9.48 -24.96
C ARG A 180 -23.92 -8.55 -23.76
N ASP A 181 -23.80 -9.10 -22.54
CA ASP A 181 -23.75 -8.30 -21.33
C ASP A 181 -22.45 -7.51 -21.25
N LEU A 182 -21.34 -8.10 -21.69
CA LEU A 182 -20.05 -7.40 -21.81
C LEU A 182 -20.11 -6.27 -22.85
N GLU A 183 -20.77 -6.51 -23.98
CA GLU A 183 -21.04 -5.52 -25.02
C GLU A 183 -21.86 -4.35 -24.47
N ILE A 184 -22.97 -4.62 -23.76
CA ILE A 184 -23.80 -3.60 -23.11
C ILE A 184 -23.01 -2.86 -22.02
N ALA A 185 -22.16 -3.57 -21.27
CA ALA A 185 -21.34 -2.98 -20.23
C ALA A 185 -20.19 -2.12 -20.77
N THR A 186 -19.83 -2.27 -22.05
CA THR A 186 -18.72 -1.54 -22.70
C THR A 186 -19.22 -0.46 -23.67
N HIS A 187 -20.33 -0.71 -24.37
CA HIS A 187 -21.05 0.28 -25.17
C HIS A 187 -22.06 0.98 -24.28
N GLY A 188 -21.75 2.21 -23.88
CA GLY A 188 -22.71 3.05 -23.16
C GLY A 188 -23.89 3.45 -24.06
N GLY A 189 -24.91 2.61 -24.20
CA GLY A 189 -26.21 2.96 -24.76
C GLY A 189 -26.95 1.82 -25.45
N VAL A 190 -27.99 1.27 -24.80
CA VAL A 190 -29.05 0.51 -25.48
C VAL A 190 -30.18 1.47 -25.81
N THR A 191 -30.60 1.48 -27.07
CA THR A 191 -31.85 2.14 -27.48
C THR A 191 -33.01 1.22 -27.11
N MET A 192 -33.83 1.61 -26.12
CA MET A 192 -35.05 0.87 -25.75
C MET A 192 -36.29 1.59 -26.28
N LEU A 193 -37.21 0.82 -26.85
CA LEU A 193 -38.55 1.30 -27.16
C LEU A 193 -39.45 1.04 -25.95
N THR A 194 -40.03 2.09 -25.35
CA THR A 194 -41.05 1.91 -24.31
C THR A 194 -42.43 2.40 -24.80
N PRO A 195 -43.54 1.77 -24.38
CA PRO A 195 -44.88 2.14 -24.83
C PRO A 195 -45.35 3.54 -24.42
N GLN A 196 -44.68 4.17 -23.44
CA GLN A 196 -45.12 5.43 -22.82
C GLN A 196 -44.31 6.65 -23.30
N THR A 197 -43.06 6.47 -23.74
CA THR A 197 -42.16 7.59 -24.11
C THR A 197 -41.48 7.43 -25.47
N GLY A 198 -41.71 6.33 -26.20
CA GLY A 198 -41.11 6.09 -27.53
C GLY A 198 -39.68 5.56 -27.44
N PHE A 199 -38.86 5.84 -28.47
CA PHE A 199 -37.43 5.56 -28.43
C PHE A 199 -36.77 6.43 -27.34
N VAL A 200 -36.30 5.79 -26.27
CA VAL A 200 -35.52 6.46 -25.24
C VAL A 200 -34.07 6.02 -25.43
N SER A 201 -33.22 6.97 -25.83
CA SER A 201 -31.77 6.80 -25.84
C SER A 201 -31.22 7.43 -24.56
N PHE A 202 -30.64 6.60 -23.70
CA PHE A 202 -29.84 7.09 -22.58
C PHE A 202 -28.42 7.27 -23.08
N ASP A 203 -28.04 8.52 -23.33
CA ASP A 203 -26.67 8.82 -23.70
C ASP A 203 -25.79 8.78 -22.43
N ARG A 204 -24.76 7.92 -22.50
CA ARG A 204 -23.43 8.00 -21.85
C ARG A 204 -23.15 7.19 -20.58
N PHE A 205 -21.94 6.62 -20.64
CA PHE A 205 -21.14 5.97 -19.60
C PHE A 205 -21.27 4.45 -19.52
N SER A 206 -20.21 3.74 -19.91
CA SER A 206 -20.18 2.28 -19.85
C SER A 206 -19.84 1.82 -18.43
N PRO A 207 -20.57 0.84 -17.85
CA PRO A 207 -20.24 0.28 -16.54
C PRO A 207 -18.78 -0.15 -16.38
N VAL A 208 -18.13 -0.61 -17.45
CA VAL A 208 -16.70 -0.96 -17.45
C VAL A 208 -15.82 0.27 -17.18
N GLN A 209 -16.10 1.41 -17.82
CA GLN A 209 -15.35 2.66 -17.56
C GLN A 209 -15.58 3.16 -16.14
N GLN A 210 -16.80 3.04 -15.60
CA GLN A 210 -17.09 3.41 -14.23
C GLN A 210 -16.22 2.66 -13.23
N LEU A 211 -16.12 1.35 -13.43
CA LEU A 211 -15.35 0.48 -12.55
C LEU A 211 -13.86 0.79 -12.65
N LEU A 212 -13.31 0.82 -13.88
CA LEU A 212 -11.87 1.02 -14.08
C LEU A 212 -11.40 2.40 -13.63
N TYR A 213 -12.12 3.47 -13.99
CA TYR A 213 -11.72 4.83 -13.65
C TYR A 213 -11.97 5.09 -12.17
N GLY A 214 -13.11 4.67 -11.62
CA GLY A 214 -13.39 4.78 -10.19
C GLY A 214 -12.33 4.08 -9.34
N GLN A 215 -11.89 2.88 -9.74
CA GLN A 215 -10.79 2.16 -9.09
C GLN A 215 -9.47 2.93 -9.17
N TRP A 216 -9.13 3.49 -10.34
CA TRP A 216 -7.89 4.25 -10.51
C TRP A 216 -7.88 5.53 -9.68
N PHE A 217 -8.95 6.35 -9.71
CA PHE A 217 -9.04 7.57 -8.88
C PHE A 217 -9.00 7.24 -7.39
N ALA A 218 -9.64 6.15 -6.96
CA ALA A 218 -9.59 5.71 -5.57
C ALA A 218 -8.18 5.26 -5.15
N TYR A 219 -7.54 4.43 -5.98
CA TYR A 219 -6.17 3.97 -5.77
C TYR A 219 -5.20 5.14 -5.69
N MET A 220 -5.25 6.05 -6.68
CA MET A 220 -4.29 7.15 -6.79
C MET A 220 -4.47 8.17 -5.67
N HIS A 221 -5.70 8.40 -5.21
CA HIS A 221 -5.96 9.20 -4.01
C HIS A 221 -5.32 8.60 -2.75
N SER A 222 -5.55 7.30 -2.48
CA SER A 222 -4.96 6.63 -1.32
C SER A 222 -3.44 6.57 -1.41
N LEU A 223 -2.90 6.29 -2.59
CA LEU A 223 -1.46 6.27 -2.81
C LEU A 223 -0.83 7.63 -2.48
N TRP A 224 -1.44 8.70 -2.98
CA TRP A 224 -1.00 10.06 -2.66
C TRP A 224 -1.14 10.37 -1.17
N ASP A 225 -2.33 10.29 -0.59
CA ASP A 225 -2.61 10.83 0.75
C ASP A 225 -2.00 9.98 1.87
N GLU A 226 -1.95 8.65 1.70
CA GLU A 226 -1.49 7.72 2.74
C GLU A 226 0.02 7.43 2.65
N GLN A 227 0.60 7.37 1.44
CA GLN A 227 1.99 6.92 1.28
C GLN A 227 2.94 8.07 0.94
N TYR A 228 2.60 8.94 -0.02
CA TYR A 228 3.56 9.91 -0.56
C TYR A 228 3.48 11.29 0.08
N ARG A 229 2.29 11.79 0.40
CA ARG A 229 2.10 13.16 0.86
C ARG A 229 2.91 13.49 2.12
N GLY A 230 2.94 12.56 3.08
CA GLY A 230 3.75 12.68 4.29
C GLY A 230 5.26 12.61 4.02
N ARG A 231 5.70 11.71 3.12
CA ARG A 231 7.10 11.57 2.71
C ARG A 231 7.61 12.84 2.02
N VAL A 232 6.80 13.42 1.11
CA VAL A 232 7.09 14.68 0.44
C VAL A 232 7.20 15.81 1.46
N ALA A 233 6.28 15.91 2.43
CA ALA A 233 6.36 16.92 3.48
C ALA A 233 7.64 16.82 4.32
N ALA A 234 8.00 15.61 4.74
CA ALA A 234 9.22 15.36 5.49
C ALA A 234 10.48 15.72 4.67
N ALA A 235 10.50 15.40 3.38
CA ALA A 235 11.62 15.68 2.48
C ALA A 235 11.82 17.18 2.19
N HIS A 236 10.75 17.99 2.28
CA HIS A 236 10.85 19.46 2.23
C HIS A 236 11.50 20.08 3.48
N GLY A 237 11.71 19.30 4.53
CA GLY A 237 12.39 19.72 5.76
C GLY A 237 11.51 20.64 6.62
N THR A 238 12.02 21.83 6.95
CA THR A 238 11.35 22.77 7.85
C THR A 238 10.71 23.96 7.14
N ALA A 239 9.56 24.36 7.66
CA ALA A 239 8.83 25.56 7.30
C ALA A 239 9.59 26.83 7.77
N PRO A 240 9.23 28.03 7.27
CA PRO A 240 9.89 29.28 7.64
C PRO A 240 9.91 29.61 9.14
N ASP A 241 8.99 29.04 9.92
CA ASP A 241 8.95 29.19 11.38
C ASP A 241 9.81 28.17 12.14
N GLY A 242 10.54 27.31 11.43
CA GLY A 242 11.40 26.27 11.97
C GLY A 242 10.67 24.97 12.34
N SER A 243 9.35 24.90 12.18
CA SER A 243 8.59 23.66 12.39
C SER A 243 8.67 22.72 11.18
N PRO A 244 8.51 21.39 11.33
CA PRO A 244 8.38 20.48 10.19
C PRO A 244 7.13 20.79 9.36
N TRP A 245 7.19 20.60 8.04
CA TRP A 245 5.99 20.70 7.20
C TRP A 245 4.95 19.64 7.58
N ASP A 246 3.67 20.04 7.68
CA ASP A 246 2.57 19.09 7.80
C ASP A 246 2.21 18.56 6.40
N SER A 247 1.78 17.29 6.31
CA SER A 247 1.33 16.72 5.04
C SER A 247 0.24 17.57 4.37
N ARG A 248 -0.61 18.26 5.15
CA ARG A 248 -1.68 19.14 4.69
C ARG A 248 -1.17 20.46 4.08
N ASP A 249 0.06 20.85 4.37
CA ASP A 249 0.72 21.99 3.72
C ASP A 249 1.14 21.63 2.29
N ILE A 250 1.33 20.34 1.99
CA ILE A 250 1.59 19.85 0.64
C ILE A 250 0.26 19.85 -0.12
N ARG A 251 0.08 20.87 -0.96
CA ARG A 251 -1.12 21.10 -1.76
C ARG A 251 -0.74 21.13 -3.22
N VAL A 252 -1.20 20.11 -3.93
CA VAL A 252 -0.96 19.96 -5.37
C VAL A 252 -2.33 19.84 -6.04
N PRO A 253 -2.72 20.79 -6.91
CA PRO A 253 -4.08 20.89 -7.44
C PRO A 253 -4.60 19.60 -8.09
N ILE A 254 -3.78 18.90 -8.89
CA ILE A 254 -4.22 17.67 -9.57
C ILE A 254 -4.60 16.54 -8.59
N PHE A 255 -3.94 16.42 -7.45
CA PHE A 255 -4.33 15.44 -6.42
C PHE A 255 -5.61 15.86 -5.68
N GLY A 256 -5.85 17.18 -5.58
CA GLY A 256 -7.15 17.72 -5.14
C GLY A 256 -8.28 17.36 -6.11
N ASP A 257 -8.03 17.48 -7.41
CA ASP A 257 -8.99 17.08 -8.45
C ASP A 257 -9.28 15.59 -8.42
N ILE A 258 -8.24 14.75 -8.32
CA ILE A 258 -8.39 13.29 -8.18
C ILE A 258 -9.31 12.94 -7.00
N ARG A 259 -9.18 13.63 -5.86
CA ARG A 259 -10.06 13.45 -4.69
C ARG A 259 -11.52 13.78 -5.01
N ARG A 260 -11.77 14.93 -5.64
CA ARG A 260 -13.12 15.39 -6.00
C ARG A 260 -13.79 14.41 -6.99
N ILE A 261 -13.06 14.01 -8.02
CA ILE A 261 -13.52 13.03 -9.02
C ILE A 261 -13.82 11.69 -8.35
N ARG A 262 -12.92 11.18 -7.50
CA ARG A 262 -13.16 9.96 -6.71
C ARG A 262 -14.47 10.06 -5.93
N ASN A 263 -14.72 11.16 -5.24
CA ASN A 263 -15.93 11.33 -4.43
C ASN A 263 -17.19 11.19 -5.29
N ASP A 264 -17.22 11.78 -6.48
CA ASP A 264 -18.36 11.65 -7.39
C ASP A 264 -18.54 10.23 -7.92
N TYR A 265 -17.45 9.53 -8.23
CA TYR A 265 -17.51 8.12 -8.65
C TYR A 265 -18.02 7.18 -7.56
N ILE A 266 -17.54 7.34 -6.32
CA ILE A 266 -17.83 6.42 -5.22
C ILE A 266 -19.18 6.75 -4.56
N HIS A 267 -19.49 8.03 -4.36
CA HIS A 267 -20.63 8.47 -3.56
C HIS A 267 -21.81 8.91 -4.41
N ASN A 268 -21.57 9.50 -5.58
CA ASN A 268 -22.62 10.06 -6.45
C ASN A 268 -22.91 9.20 -7.68
N LYS A 269 -22.44 7.94 -7.69
CA LYS A 269 -22.62 6.98 -8.80
C LYS A 269 -22.15 7.53 -10.16
N GLY A 270 -21.15 8.40 -10.15
CA GLY A 270 -20.64 9.05 -11.35
C GLY A 270 -21.47 10.23 -11.84
N ILE A 271 -22.38 10.78 -11.03
CA ILE A 271 -22.96 12.11 -11.28
C ILE A 271 -22.05 13.16 -10.66
N VAL A 272 -21.72 14.19 -11.45
CA VAL A 272 -20.81 15.27 -11.06
C VAL A 272 -21.47 16.17 -10.03
N ASP A 273 -20.78 16.35 -8.91
CA ASP A 273 -21.04 17.31 -7.84
C ASP A 273 -19.71 18.01 -7.51
N GLU A 274 -18.83 17.35 -6.76
CA GLU A 274 -17.54 17.92 -6.35
C GLU A 274 -16.57 18.11 -7.53
N ALA A 275 -16.63 17.26 -8.54
CA ALA A 275 -15.74 17.33 -9.70
C ALA A 275 -16.04 18.53 -10.61
N SER A 276 -17.16 19.24 -10.41
CA SER A 276 -17.41 20.52 -11.08
C SER A 276 -16.45 21.63 -10.63
N GLU A 277 -15.82 21.46 -9.46
CA GLU A 277 -14.90 22.41 -8.83
C GLU A 277 -13.42 22.00 -8.97
N THR A 278 -13.09 21.14 -9.93
CA THR A 278 -11.69 20.79 -10.26
C THR A 278 -10.92 22.00 -10.78
N GLU A 279 -9.66 22.13 -10.38
CA GLU A 279 -8.80 23.27 -10.71
C GLU A 279 -7.99 23.06 -12.00
N VAL A 280 -7.54 21.83 -12.25
CA VAL A 280 -6.70 21.44 -13.40
C VAL A 280 -7.52 20.64 -14.43
N LEU A 281 -8.28 19.67 -13.97
CA LEU A 281 -9.01 18.71 -14.82
C LEU A 281 -10.39 19.24 -15.21
N THR A 282 -10.43 20.17 -16.18
CA THR A 282 -11.64 20.87 -16.65
C THR A 282 -12.58 20.03 -17.53
N TRP A 283 -12.93 18.83 -17.07
CA TRP A 283 -13.70 17.84 -17.86
C TRP A 283 -15.20 17.81 -17.54
N PHE A 284 -15.60 18.43 -16.43
CA PHE A 284 -16.88 18.14 -15.79
C PHE A 284 -17.87 19.29 -15.86
N THR A 285 -19.15 18.96 -15.72
CA THR A 285 -20.25 19.93 -15.58
C THR A 285 -21.18 19.41 -14.50
N GLU A 286 -21.48 20.24 -13.50
CA GLU A 286 -22.34 19.89 -12.38
C GLU A 286 -23.69 19.29 -12.84
N GLY A 287 -24.13 18.25 -12.13
CA GLY A 287 -25.40 17.56 -12.38
C GLY A 287 -25.41 16.65 -13.62
N LYS A 288 -24.30 16.57 -14.38
CA LYS A 288 -24.16 15.64 -15.51
C LYS A 288 -23.40 14.39 -15.10
N ALA A 289 -23.50 13.33 -15.92
CA ALA A 289 -22.64 12.17 -15.77
C ALA A 289 -21.17 12.55 -15.99
N ALA A 290 -20.27 12.02 -15.15
CA ALA A 290 -18.82 12.10 -15.24
C ALA A 290 -18.32 11.24 -16.41
N ALA A 291 -18.64 11.66 -17.64
CA ALA A 291 -18.31 10.96 -18.86
C ALA A 291 -16.87 11.25 -19.29
N ILE A 292 -15.91 10.69 -18.55
CA ILE A 292 -14.48 10.82 -18.85
C ILE A 292 -14.16 9.98 -20.10
N THR A 293 -13.49 10.59 -21.09
CA THR A 293 -13.07 9.88 -22.30
C THR A 293 -11.69 9.19 -22.11
N PRO A 294 -11.37 8.16 -22.91
CA PRO A 294 -10.05 7.55 -22.88
C PRO A 294 -8.92 8.55 -23.16
N GLU A 295 -9.15 9.55 -24.02
CA GLU A 295 -8.18 10.60 -24.33
C GLU A 295 -7.94 11.51 -23.12
N GLN A 296 -8.99 11.82 -22.35
CA GLN A 296 -8.85 12.56 -21.09
C GLN A 296 -8.01 11.75 -20.08
N MET A 297 -8.26 10.45 -19.92
CA MET A 297 -7.43 9.60 -19.06
C MET A 297 -5.98 9.51 -19.56
N MET A 298 -5.77 9.41 -20.87
CA MET A 298 -4.43 9.37 -21.46
C MET A 298 -3.67 10.67 -21.23
N SER A 299 -4.36 11.82 -21.23
CA SER A 299 -3.74 13.13 -21.00
C SER A 299 -3.06 13.24 -19.63
N LEU A 300 -3.49 12.44 -18.65
CA LEU A 300 -2.88 12.41 -17.32
C LEU A 300 -1.40 12.01 -17.35
N LEU A 301 -0.97 11.20 -18.33
CA LEU A 301 0.43 10.80 -18.48
C LEU A 301 1.38 11.99 -18.64
N THR A 302 0.91 13.10 -19.22
CA THR A 302 1.70 14.32 -19.40
C THR A 302 1.36 15.41 -18.39
N MET A 303 0.45 15.15 -17.44
CA MET A 303 0.01 16.09 -16.41
C MET A 303 0.59 15.78 -15.03
N PHE A 304 1.56 14.87 -14.92
CA PHE A 304 2.20 14.59 -13.64
C PHE A 304 2.82 15.87 -13.04
N PRO A 305 2.48 16.25 -11.79
CA PRO A 305 2.78 17.57 -11.24
C PRO A 305 4.19 17.64 -10.64
N GLU A 306 5.22 17.35 -11.43
CA GLU A 306 6.61 17.31 -10.96
C GLU A 306 7.07 18.65 -10.39
N SER A 307 6.83 19.75 -11.10
CA SER A 307 7.20 21.09 -10.65
C SER A 307 6.58 21.45 -9.31
N ASP A 308 5.29 21.17 -9.16
CA ASP A 308 4.50 21.55 -7.99
C ASP A 308 4.93 20.76 -6.76
N LEU A 309 5.40 19.52 -6.94
CA LEU A 309 5.91 18.67 -5.87
C LEU A 309 7.31 19.10 -5.40
N LEU A 310 8.14 19.60 -6.31
CA LEU A 310 9.49 20.08 -6.02
C LEU A 310 9.49 21.53 -5.49
N GLU A 311 8.46 22.31 -5.79
CA GLU A 311 8.33 23.67 -5.28
C GLU A 311 8.14 23.68 -3.76
N LYS A 312 8.74 24.67 -3.09
CA LYS A 312 8.66 24.79 -1.64
C LYS A 312 7.20 25.08 -1.23
N PRO A 313 6.63 24.35 -0.26
CA PRO A 313 5.22 24.51 0.11
C PRO A 313 4.92 25.90 0.68
N THR A 314 3.65 26.29 0.58
CA THR A 314 3.12 27.46 1.29
C THR A 314 2.31 26.99 2.50
N PRO A 315 2.55 27.53 3.71
CA PRO A 315 1.82 27.10 4.90
C PRO A 315 0.31 27.27 4.73
N ALA A 316 -0.44 26.22 5.03
CA ALA A 316 -1.88 26.27 5.07
C ALA A 316 -2.35 27.28 6.13
N ALA A 317 -3.41 28.04 5.84
CA ALA A 317 -4.13 28.77 6.87
C ALA A 317 -4.54 27.79 7.99
N LYS A 318 -4.23 28.13 9.26
CA LYS A 318 -4.48 27.26 10.42
C LYS A 318 -5.91 26.72 10.40
N HIS A 319 -6.04 25.42 10.18
CA HIS A 319 -7.34 24.74 10.09
C HIS A 319 -8.13 24.86 11.41
N SER A 320 -9.46 24.70 11.30
CA SER A 320 -10.33 24.53 12.46
C SER A 320 -9.86 23.32 13.27
N ARG A 321 -9.76 23.49 14.59
CA ARG A 321 -9.35 22.42 15.51
C ARG A 321 -10.32 21.24 15.34
N LYS A 322 -9.81 20.05 14.98
CA LYS A 322 -10.60 18.82 14.99
C LYS A 322 -10.84 18.40 16.45
N PRO A 323 -12.04 17.89 16.79
CA PRO A 323 -12.27 17.27 18.09
C PRO A 323 -11.37 16.04 18.23
N LEU A 324 -10.85 15.81 19.44
CA LEU A 324 -10.04 14.63 19.72
C LEU A 324 -10.92 13.37 19.59
N PRO A 325 -10.43 12.29 18.97
CA PRO A 325 -11.22 11.08 18.75
C PRO A 325 -11.45 10.27 20.03
N TRP A 326 -10.74 10.58 21.11
CA TRP A 326 -10.88 9.98 22.43
C TRP A 326 -11.54 10.93 23.42
N SER A 327 -12.36 10.37 24.31
CA SER A 327 -12.95 11.07 25.44
C SER A 327 -11.97 11.18 26.59
N ALA A 328 -11.92 12.34 27.25
CA ALA A 328 -11.27 12.49 28.55
C ALA A 328 -12.30 12.36 29.68
N GLU A 329 -11.88 11.81 30.81
CA GLU A 329 -12.73 11.70 31.99
C GLU A 329 -13.24 13.09 32.44
N PRO A 330 -14.54 13.25 32.76
CA PRO A 330 -15.12 14.56 33.05
C PRO A 330 -14.43 15.30 34.20
N ASN A 331 -14.03 14.59 35.25
CA ASN A 331 -13.33 15.16 36.39
C ASN A 331 -11.95 15.75 36.01
N VAL A 332 -11.24 15.14 35.06
CA VAL A 332 -9.95 15.64 34.55
C VAL A 332 -10.18 16.94 33.76
N ILE A 333 -11.21 16.96 32.91
CA ILE A 333 -11.58 18.17 32.16
C ILE A 333 -11.93 19.31 33.13
N GLU A 334 -12.71 19.05 34.17
CA GLU A 334 -13.09 20.02 35.19
C GLU A 334 -11.87 20.55 35.96
N HIS A 335 -10.97 19.67 36.40
CA HIS A 335 -9.74 20.08 37.09
C HIS A 335 -8.85 20.98 36.21
N VAL A 336 -8.70 20.64 34.92
CA VAL A 336 -7.93 21.47 33.98
C VAL A 336 -8.59 22.83 33.78
N GLN A 337 -9.93 22.87 33.63
CA GLN A 337 -10.65 24.15 33.50
C GLN A 337 -10.55 25.00 34.76
N GLN A 338 -10.67 24.39 35.96
CA GLN A 338 -10.53 25.09 37.23
C GLN A 338 -9.11 25.64 37.41
N ARG A 339 -8.08 24.85 37.09
CA ARG A 339 -6.68 25.28 37.14
C ARG A 339 -6.41 26.42 36.15
N ALA A 340 -6.95 26.35 34.94
CA ALA A 340 -6.82 27.42 33.95
C ALA A 340 -7.47 28.74 34.39
N ARG A 341 -8.57 28.66 35.15
CA ARG A 341 -9.20 29.85 35.76
C ARG A 341 -8.34 30.42 36.89
N GLN A 342 -7.81 29.57 37.76
CA GLN A 342 -6.92 29.98 38.86
C GLN A 342 -5.64 30.65 38.35
N LEU A 343 -5.10 30.17 37.23
CA LEU A 343 -3.93 30.74 36.55
C LEU A 343 -4.24 32.03 35.76
N GLY A 344 -5.49 32.51 35.77
CA GLY A 344 -5.87 33.73 35.06
C GLY A 344 -5.77 33.65 33.53
N LEU A 345 -5.76 32.43 32.95
CA LEU A 345 -5.57 32.27 31.51
C LEU A 345 -6.73 32.89 30.73
N ASN A 346 -6.38 33.70 29.72
CA ASN A 346 -7.34 34.31 28.82
C ASN A 346 -7.96 33.26 27.86
N ARG A 347 -9.04 33.65 27.16
CA ARG A 347 -9.78 32.73 26.27
C ARG A 347 -8.92 32.12 25.15
N LYS A 348 -7.89 32.82 24.69
CA LYS A 348 -6.95 32.32 23.68
C LYS A 348 -6.07 31.22 24.28
N ALA A 349 -5.40 31.51 25.39
CA ALA A 349 -4.53 30.57 26.10
C ALA A 349 -5.27 29.29 26.54
N ARG A 350 -6.54 29.40 26.96
CA ARG A 350 -7.36 28.22 27.30
C ARG A 350 -7.59 27.28 26.11
N LYS A 351 -7.66 27.80 24.89
CA LYS A 351 -7.83 26.99 23.67
C LYS A 351 -6.53 26.28 23.27
N ASP A 352 -5.39 26.70 23.81
CA ASP A 352 -4.07 26.15 23.50
C ASP A 352 -3.63 25.07 24.50
N ILE A 353 -4.34 24.92 25.64
CA ILE A 353 -4.06 23.89 26.66
C ILE A 353 -4.04 22.48 26.06
N GLY A 354 -4.99 22.17 25.17
CA GLY A 354 -5.07 20.85 24.54
C GLY A 354 -3.86 20.56 23.65
N ALA A 355 -3.41 21.55 22.86
CA ALA A 355 -2.21 21.40 22.04
C ALA A 355 -0.96 21.24 22.91
N ALA A 356 -0.77 22.11 23.91
CA ALA A 356 0.37 22.03 24.82
C ALA A 356 0.45 20.69 25.58
N ALA A 357 -0.69 20.11 25.97
CA ALA A 357 -0.73 18.80 26.62
C ALA A 357 -0.31 17.67 25.66
N LEU A 358 -0.71 17.73 24.39
CA LEU A 358 -0.31 16.76 23.36
C LEU A 358 1.18 16.91 23.01
N ASP A 359 1.68 18.13 22.89
CA ASP A 359 3.09 18.39 22.63
C ASP A 359 3.97 17.85 23.77
N LEU A 360 3.53 18.04 25.03
CA LEU A 360 4.20 17.44 26.19
C LEU A 360 4.16 15.90 26.16
N TRP A 361 3.04 15.32 25.73
CA TRP A 361 2.94 13.86 25.60
C TRP A 361 3.86 13.33 24.50
N LEU A 362 3.91 13.98 23.34
CA LEU A 362 4.83 13.63 22.25
C LEU A 362 6.29 13.76 22.66
N ALA A 363 6.65 14.82 23.38
CA ALA A 363 8.00 15.00 23.91
C ALA A 363 8.38 13.94 24.95
N ALA A 364 7.41 13.47 25.75
CA ALA A 364 7.62 12.40 26.73
C ALA A 364 7.60 10.99 26.11
N ASN A 365 7.10 10.85 24.89
CA ASN A 365 7.00 9.58 24.15
C ASN A 365 7.62 9.76 22.76
N PRO A 366 8.95 10.02 22.68
CA PRO A 366 9.63 10.16 21.39
C PRO A 366 9.51 8.85 20.59
N VAL A 367 9.54 8.96 19.26
CA VAL A 367 9.63 7.78 18.39
C VAL A 367 10.85 6.98 18.81
N PRO A 368 10.74 5.66 19.07
CA PRO A 368 11.88 4.85 19.46
C PRO A 368 12.98 4.96 18.41
N THR A 369 14.08 5.61 18.77
CA THR A 369 15.33 5.50 18.02
C THR A 369 15.85 4.09 18.22
N ALA A 370 16.35 3.45 17.16
CA ALA A 370 16.74 2.03 17.12
C ALA A 370 17.89 1.60 18.07
N ASP A 371 18.19 2.41 19.10
CA ASP A 371 19.25 2.25 20.08
C ASP A 371 18.76 2.03 21.53
N ASP A 372 17.44 1.99 21.79
CA ASP A 372 16.86 1.45 23.04
C ASP A 372 16.29 0.04 22.82
#